data_AF-E3MB99-F1
#
_entry.id   AF-E3MB99-F1
#
_cell.length_a   1.000
_cell.length_b   1.000
_cell.length_c   1.000
_cell.angle_alpha   90.00
_cell.angle_beta   90.00
_cell.angle_gamma   90.00
#
_symmetry.space_group_name_H-M   'P 1'
#
loop_
_entity.id
_entity.type
_entity.pdbx_description
1 polymer ?
#
loop_
_entity_poly.entity_id
_entity_poly.type
_entity_poly.pdbx_seq_one_letter_code
_entity_poly.pdbx_strand_id
1 'polypeptide(L)'
;MIFSYTNGVIAFAIVGVCALVQLVLSPFYIYVNRVNDKKDREPSKINMILSFEMPIYPILNHFYHSMIYQTISLFCLFIALFLYFASGHKDITLLPISIKALICLLLLSIFTRYIFVKVYVILLSILAIQRFVLYFHPTSENHWLFKKNGLRLLIYLVYFLVTCEDFFYIVHHNYSAADASNKSLFVSHPYYL
;
A
#
# COMPACT_ATOMS: atom_id res chain seq x y z
N MET A 1 14.71 20.61 14.56
CA MET A 1 14.75 19.39 15.40
C MET A 1 13.95 18.31 14.66
N ILE A 2 14.38 17.11 14.26
CA ILE A 2 15.54 16.23 14.49
C ILE A 2 15.79 15.44 13.17
N PHE A 3 16.25 16.10 12.10
CA PHE A 3 16.90 15.37 11.01
C PHE A 3 18.40 15.57 11.17
N SER A 4 18.97 14.86 12.16
CA SER A 4 20.43 14.70 12.21
C SER A 4 20.86 14.03 10.91
N TYR A 5 21.98 14.46 10.34
CA TYR A 5 22.57 13.87 9.13
C TYR A 5 22.59 12.33 9.18
N THR A 6 22.85 11.77 10.37
CA THR A 6 22.76 10.34 10.67
C THR A 6 21.40 9.72 10.40
N ASN A 7 20.29 10.37 10.76
CA ASN A 7 18.93 9.86 10.49
C ASN A 7 18.63 9.81 8.99
N GLY A 8 19.14 10.80 8.24
CA GLY A 8 19.01 10.84 6.79
C GLY A 8 19.78 9.70 6.10
N VAL A 9 21.01 9.43 6.55
CA VAL A 9 21.84 8.33 6.03
C VAL A 9 21.21 6.97 6.34
N ILE A 10 20.69 6.78 7.56
CA ILE A 10 19.98 5.55 7.93
C ILE A 10 18.74 5.36 7.06
N ALA A 11 17.93 6.39 6.84
CA ALA A 11 16.76 6.31 5.97
C ALA A 11 17.14 5.97 4.53
N PHE A 12 18.21 6.58 4.00
CA PHE A 12 18.73 6.26 2.67
C PHE A 12 19.16 4.80 2.55
N ALA A 13 19.88 4.28 3.55
CA ALA A 13 20.31 2.88 3.58
C ALA A 13 19.11 1.92 3.62
N ILE A 14 18.10 2.19 4.47
CA ILE A 14 16.88 1.38 4.56
C ILE A 14 16.14 1.35 3.22
N VAL A 15 15.90 2.51 2.62
CA VAL A 15 15.21 2.61 1.32
C VAL A 15 15.99 1.88 0.23
N GLY A 16 17.32 2.00 0.21
CA GLY A 16 18.18 1.30 -0.73
C GLY A 16 18.11 -0.22 -0.59
N VAL A 17 18.17 -0.74 0.64
CA VAL A 17 18.02 -2.18 0.91
C VAL A 17 16.64 -2.67 0.48
N CYS A 18 15.57 -1.95 0.82
CA CYS A 18 14.22 -2.29 0.38
C CYS A 18 14.10 -2.30 -1.16
N ALA A 19 14.76 -1.36 -1.86
CA ALA A 19 14.77 -1.31 -3.32
C ALA A 19 15.45 -2.51 -3.95
N LEU A 20 16.59 -2.92 -3.40
CA LEU A 20 17.32 -4.09 -3.87
C LEU A 20 16.51 -5.37 -3.65
N VAL A 21 15.91 -5.53 -2.47
CA VAL A 21 15.04 -6.68 -2.18
C VAL A 21 13.85 -6.73 -3.14
N GLN A 22 13.18 -5.59 -3.38
CA GLN A 22 12.06 -5.53 -4.33
C GLN A 22 12.51 -5.79 -5.77
N LEU A 23 13.68 -5.31 -6.19
CA LEU A 23 14.23 -5.57 -7.52
C LEU A 23 14.52 -7.04 -7.74
N VAL A 24 15.04 -7.73 -6.72
CA VAL A 24 15.29 -9.18 -6.81
C VAL A 24 13.97 -9.96 -6.81
N LEU A 25 13.00 -9.61 -5.97
CA LEU A 25 11.72 -10.32 -5.87
C LEU A 25 10.80 -10.11 -7.08
N SER A 26 10.82 -8.92 -7.68
CA SER A 26 9.99 -8.55 -8.83
C SER A 26 10.07 -9.54 -10.01
N PRO A 27 11.25 -9.92 -10.55
CA PRO A 27 11.34 -10.86 -11.66
C PRO A 27 10.85 -12.27 -11.29
N PHE A 28 11.05 -12.73 -10.05
CA PHE A 28 10.50 -14.01 -9.61
C PHE A 28 8.96 -13.97 -9.58
N TYR A 29 8.39 -12.90 -9.06
CA TYR A 29 6.94 -12.70 -9.02
C TYR A 29 6.34 -12.62 -10.43
N ILE A 30 6.99 -11.86 -11.33
CA ILE A 30 6.60 -11.77 -12.75
C ILE A 30 6.68 -13.12 -13.44
N TYR A 31 7.75 -13.87 -13.20
CA TYR A 31 7.95 -15.18 -13.80
C TYR A 31 6.85 -16.16 -13.37
N VAL A 32 6.57 -16.28 -12.06
CA VAL A 32 5.51 -17.15 -11.54
C VAL A 32 4.15 -16.75 -12.11
N ASN A 33 3.84 -15.46 -12.16
CA ASN A 33 2.57 -14.98 -12.71
C ASN A 33 2.43 -15.31 -14.21
N ARG A 34 3.51 -15.15 -14.99
CA ARG A 34 3.53 -15.47 -16.43
C ARG A 34 3.43 -16.98 -16.69
N VAL A 35 4.03 -17.81 -15.85
CA VAL A 35 3.94 -19.27 -15.96
C VAL A 35 2.52 -19.73 -15.62
N ASN A 36 1.88 -19.13 -14.61
CA ASN A 36 0.49 -19.44 -14.26
C ASN A 36 -0.48 -19.00 -15.36
N ASP A 37 -0.32 -17.79 -15.93
CA ASP A 37 -1.17 -17.31 -17.04
C ASP A 37 -1.12 -18.21 -18.29
N LYS A 38 0.03 -18.82 -18.58
CA LYS A 38 0.17 -19.77 -19.70
C LYS A 38 -0.57 -21.08 -19.45
N LYS A 39 -0.60 -21.57 -18.21
CA LYS A 39 -1.34 -22.79 -17.83
C LYS A 39 -2.85 -22.59 -17.91
N ASP A 40 -3.32 -21.38 -17.61
CA ASP A 40 -4.74 -21.03 -17.64
C ASP A 40 -5.27 -20.82 -19.06
N ARG A 41 -4.38 -20.46 -20.01
CA ARG A 41 -4.71 -20.29 -21.43
C ARG A 41 -4.68 -21.57 -22.26
N GLU A 42 -4.10 -22.67 -21.77
CA GLU A 42 -4.16 -23.97 -22.46
C GLU A 42 -5.43 -24.73 -22.04
N PRO A 43 -6.46 -24.80 -22.91
CA PRO A 43 -7.77 -25.32 -22.55
C PRO A 43 -7.78 -26.84 -22.61
N SER A 44 -7.11 -27.50 -21.66
CA SER A 44 -7.46 -28.88 -21.34
C SER A 44 -8.72 -28.86 -20.47
N LYS A 45 -9.75 -29.62 -20.80
CA LYS A 45 -11.02 -29.68 -20.04
C LYS A 45 -10.84 -30.00 -18.54
N ILE A 46 -9.71 -30.59 -18.17
CA ILE A 46 -9.30 -30.82 -16.77
C ILE A 46 -8.77 -29.52 -16.13
N ASN A 47 -8.03 -28.71 -16.89
CA ASN A 47 -7.63 -27.36 -16.48
C ASN A 47 -8.82 -26.40 -16.41
N MET A 48 -9.93 -26.64 -17.12
CA MET A 48 -11.13 -25.79 -17.01
C MET A 48 -11.81 -25.91 -15.63
N ILE A 49 -11.77 -27.09 -15.00
CA ILE A 49 -12.23 -27.29 -13.62
C ILE A 49 -11.21 -26.68 -12.64
N LEU A 50 -9.91 -26.82 -12.90
CA LEU A 50 -8.85 -26.15 -12.13
C LEU A 50 -8.82 -24.60 -12.31
N SER A 51 -9.32 -24.11 -13.45
CA SER A 51 -9.48 -22.67 -13.76
C SER A 51 -10.75 -22.11 -13.12
N PHE A 52 -11.75 -22.97 -12.90
CA PHE A 52 -12.95 -22.67 -12.13
C PHE A 52 -12.61 -22.40 -10.65
N GLU A 53 -11.54 -23.01 -10.13
CA GLU A 53 -10.96 -22.69 -8.81
C GLU A 53 -10.24 -21.31 -8.75
N MET A 54 -10.23 -20.51 -9.83
CA MET A 54 -9.55 -19.20 -9.87
C MET A 54 -10.46 -17.96 -10.07
N PRO A 55 -11.48 -17.72 -9.23
CA PRO A 55 -11.99 -16.35 -9.02
C PRO A 55 -10.90 -15.39 -8.46
N ILE A 56 -9.71 -15.92 -8.20
CA ILE A 56 -8.51 -15.28 -7.66
C ILE A 56 -7.79 -14.39 -8.70
N TYR A 57 -7.86 -14.73 -9.99
CA TYR A 57 -7.07 -14.09 -11.04
C TYR A 57 -7.26 -12.56 -11.16
N PRO A 58 -8.48 -11.98 -11.10
CA PRO A 58 -8.63 -10.52 -11.19
C PRO A 58 -8.04 -9.77 -9.98
N ILE A 59 -8.08 -10.35 -8.78
CA ILE A 59 -7.48 -9.76 -7.57
C ILE A 59 -5.96 -9.83 -7.68
N LEU A 60 -5.42 -10.99 -8.06
CA LEU A 60 -3.99 -11.21 -8.21
C LEU A 60 -3.39 -10.40 -9.37
N ASN A 61 -4.13 -10.21 -10.46
CA ASN A 61 -3.74 -9.34 -11.57
C ASN A 61 -3.72 -7.85 -11.15
N HIS A 62 -4.70 -7.40 -10.36
CA HIS A 62 -4.67 -6.06 -9.78
C HIS A 62 -3.44 -5.89 -8.88
N PHE A 63 -3.17 -6.86 -7.99
CA PHE A 63 -1.97 -6.85 -7.16
C PHE A 63 -0.68 -6.85 -7.96
N TYR A 64 -0.63 -7.60 -9.05
CA TYR A 64 0.53 -7.66 -9.92
C TYR A 64 0.86 -6.29 -10.53
N HIS A 65 -0.14 -5.64 -11.12
CA HIS A 65 0.05 -4.29 -11.64
C HIS A 65 0.39 -3.29 -10.53
N SER A 66 -0.32 -3.32 -9.40
CA SER A 66 -0.03 -2.42 -8.29
C SER A 66 1.38 -2.63 -7.70
N MET A 67 1.86 -3.87 -7.57
CA MET A 67 3.22 -4.19 -7.12
C MET A 67 4.29 -3.65 -8.07
N ILE A 68 4.04 -3.70 -9.38
CA ILE A 68 4.94 -3.09 -10.38
C ILE A 68 4.99 -1.58 -10.21
N TYR A 69 3.83 -0.92 -10.11
CA TYR A 69 3.77 0.53 -9.88
C TYR A 69 4.46 0.93 -8.57
N GLN A 70 4.32 0.13 -7.52
CA GLN A 70 5.03 0.37 -6.25
C GLN A 70 6.53 0.16 -6.37
N THR A 71 7.00 -0.85 -7.10
CA THR A 71 8.43 -1.04 -7.35
C THR A 71 9.00 0.16 -8.12
N ILE A 72 8.34 0.58 -9.22
CA ILE A 72 8.75 1.76 -10.01
C ILE A 72 8.76 3.03 -9.14
N SER A 73 7.70 3.23 -8.34
CA SER A 73 7.61 4.35 -7.42
C SER A 73 8.75 4.34 -6.39
N LEU A 74 9.24 3.17 -5.97
CA LEU A 74 10.29 3.06 -4.95
C LEU A 74 11.64 3.42 -5.56
N PHE A 75 11.89 2.95 -6.79
CA PHE A 75 13.06 3.34 -7.56
C PHE A 75 13.09 4.84 -7.84
N CYS A 76 11.95 5.42 -8.23
CA CYS A 76 11.84 6.86 -8.40
C CYS A 76 12.16 7.62 -7.10
N LEU A 77 11.66 7.13 -5.95
CA LEU A 77 11.95 7.69 -4.63
C LEU A 77 13.45 7.57 -4.29
N PHE A 78 14.08 6.44 -4.56
CA PHE A 78 15.51 6.25 -4.31
C PHE A 78 16.37 7.24 -5.12
N ILE A 79 16.07 7.40 -6.41
CA ILE A 79 16.76 8.38 -7.29
C ILE A 79 16.52 9.81 -6.79
N ALA A 80 15.28 10.14 -6.41
CA ALA A 80 14.91 11.43 -5.86
C ALA A 80 15.71 11.76 -4.58
N LEU A 81 15.80 10.80 -3.66
CA LEU A 81 16.53 10.95 -2.41
C LEU A 81 18.04 11.09 -2.66
N PHE A 82 18.58 10.32 -3.61
CA PHE A 82 19.98 10.42 -4.03
C PHE A 82 20.31 11.82 -4.59
N LEU A 83 19.47 12.34 -5.48
CA LEU A 83 19.62 13.69 -6.03
C LEU A 83 19.54 14.77 -4.94
N TYR A 84 18.63 14.60 -3.98
CA TYR A 84 18.53 15.50 -2.83
C TYR A 84 19.82 15.52 -2.00
N PHE A 85 20.37 14.36 -1.65
CA PHE A 85 21.64 14.27 -0.92
C PHE A 85 22.82 14.85 -1.72
N ALA A 86 22.89 14.56 -3.01
CA ALA A 86 23.93 15.08 -3.90
C ALA A 86 23.90 16.61 -4.01
N SER A 87 22.73 17.24 -3.88
CA SER A 87 22.57 18.69 -3.99
C SER A 87 23.13 19.48 -2.80
N GLY A 88 23.41 18.84 -1.64
CA GLY A 88 24.10 19.48 -0.51
C GLY A 88 23.40 20.68 0.15
N HIS A 89 22.17 21.01 -0.22
CA HIS A 89 21.45 22.17 0.33
C HIS A 89 20.94 21.90 1.75
N LYS A 90 21.32 22.77 2.68
CA LYS A 90 20.96 22.69 4.11
C LYS A 90 19.68 23.44 4.47
N ASP A 91 19.28 24.44 3.68
CA ASP A 91 18.15 25.32 3.97
C ASP A 91 16.92 25.02 3.10
N ILE A 92 15.81 24.65 3.75
CA ILE A 92 14.54 24.20 3.14
C ILE A 92 13.78 25.35 2.43
N THR A 93 14.02 26.60 2.85
CA THR A 93 13.37 27.79 2.30
C THR A 93 13.94 28.22 0.95
N LEU A 94 15.26 28.03 0.73
CA LEU A 94 15.97 28.40 -0.50
C LEU A 94 15.95 27.27 -1.56
N LEU A 95 15.29 26.16 -1.26
CA LEU A 95 15.20 25.01 -2.15
C LEU A 95 14.45 25.37 -3.44
N PRO A 96 14.99 25.02 -4.63
CA PRO A 96 14.29 25.19 -5.90
C PRO A 96 12.96 24.43 -5.90
N ILE A 97 11.99 24.96 -6.65
CA ILE A 97 10.62 24.44 -6.76
C ILE A 97 10.61 22.94 -7.11
N SER A 98 11.56 22.49 -7.93
CA SER A 98 11.76 21.09 -8.29
C SER A 98 11.97 20.18 -7.08
N ILE A 99 12.76 20.59 -6.09
CA ILE A 99 13.04 19.79 -4.89
C ILE A 99 11.85 19.82 -3.92
N LYS A 100 11.12 20.95 -3.82
CA LYS A 100 9.86 20.98 -3.04
C LYS A 100 8.81 20.04 -3.63
N ALA A 101 8.65 20.02 -4.95
CA ALA A 101 7.77 19.09 -5.65
C ALA A 101 8.20 17.63 -5.40
N LEU A 102 9.51 17.37 -5.37
CA LEU A 102 10.08 16.06 -5.08
C LEU A 102 9.74 15.56 -3.66
N ILE A 103 9.86 16.43 -2.65
CA ILE A 103 9.50 16.12 -1.26
C ILE A 103 8.00 15.83 -1.14
N CYS A 104 7.15 16.64 -1.81
CA CYS A 104 5.71 16.41 -1.84
C CYS A 104 5.37 15.04 -2.47
N LEU A 105 6.01 14.71 -3.59
CA LEU A 105 5.83 13.43 -4.27
C LEU A 105 6.32 12.25 -3.40
N LEU A 106 7.38 12.45 -2.62
CA LEU A 106 7.88 11.46 -1.65
C LEU A 106 6.85 11.19 -0.55
N LEU A 107 6.28 12.24 0.06
CA LEU A 107 5.23 12.09 1.07
C LEU A 107 3.99 11.39 0.50
N LEU A 108 3.57 11.74 -0.71
CA LEU A 108 2.45 11.08 -1.40
C LEU A 108 2.75 9.60 -1.69
N SER A 109 3.98 9.27 -2.09
CA SER A 109 4.41 7.88 -2.32
C SER A 109 4.36 7.05 -1.03
N ILE A 110 4.84 7.60 0.09
CA ILE A 110 4.79 6.91 1.39
C ILE A 110 3.33 6.67 1.81
N PHE A 111 2.48 7.69 1.68
CA PHE A 111 1.07 7.57 2.03
C PHE A 111 0.34 6.51 1.19
N THR A 112 0.53 6.54 -0.14
CA THR A 112 -0.09 5.56 -1.04
C THR A 112 0.38 4.13 -0.79
N ARG A 113 1.65 3.92 -0.43
CA ARG A 113 2.16 2.60 -0.01
C ARG A 113 1.51 2.11 1.27
N TYR A 114 1.39 2.98 2.27
CA TYR A 114 0.79 2.64 3.55
C TYR A 114 -0.64 2.13 3.37
N ILE A 115 -1.48 2.88 2.64
CA ILE A 115 -2.86 2.48 2.34
C ILE A 115 -2.89 1.15 1.57
N PHE A 116 -2.01 1.01 0.57
CA PHE A 116 -1.95 -0.22 -0.23
C PHE A 116 -1.61 -1.45 0.61
N VAL A 117 -0.63 -1.38 1.52
CA VAL A 117 -0.25 -2.52 2.37
C VAL A 117 -1.42 -2.96 3.25
N LYS A 118 -2.14 -2.01 3.87
CA LYS A 118 -3.36 -2.30 4.63
C LYS A 118 -4.39 -3.05 3.78
N VAL A 119 -4.72 -2.50 2.61
CA VAL A 119 -5.69 -3.10 1.69
C VAL A 119 -5.24 -4.48 1.20
N TYR A 120 -3.94 -4.63 0.92
CA TYR A 120 -3.34 -5.88 0.48
C TYR A 120 -3.49 -7.00 1.52
N VAL A 121 -3.23 -6.71 2.80
CA VAL A 121 -3.38 -7.69 3.89
C VAL A 121 -4.84 -8.14 4.04
N ILE A 122 -5.80 -7.21 3.96
CA ILE A 122 -7.24 -7.54 4.05
C ILE A 122 -7.68 -8.38 2.86
N LEU A 123 -7.27 -8.01 1.65
CA LEU A 123 -7.65 -8.77 0.46
C LEU A 123 -7.00 -10.16 0.44
N LEU A 124 -5.76 -10.31 0.94
CA LEU A 124 -5.13 -11.62 1.12
C LEU A 124 -5.86 -12.50 2.15
N SER A 125 -6.35 -11.92 3.25
CA SER A 125 -7.10 -12.69 4.24
C SER A 125 -8.45 -13.16 3.70
N ILE A 126 -9.16 -12.29 2.95
CA ILE A 126 -10.38 -12.66 2.24
C ILE A 126 -10.11 -13.81 1.26
N LEU A 127 -9.00 -13.73 0.51
CA LEU A 127 -8.60 -14.75 -0.44
C LEU A 127 -8.27 -16.09 0.26
N ALA A 128 -7.63 -16.04 1.42
CA ALA A 128 -7.32 -17.23 2.22
C ALA A 128 -8.60 -17.89 2.75
N ILE A 129 -9.56 -17.09 3.23
CA ILE A 129 -10.87 -17.57 3.68
C ILE A 129 -11.64 -18.21 2.52
N GLN A 130 -11.65 -17.56 1.34
CA GLN A 130 -12.26 -18.12 0.13
C GLN A 130 -11.67 -19.51 -0.20
N ARG A 131 -10.35 -19.66 -0.18
CA ARG A 131 -9.69 -20.95 -0.41
C ARG A 131 -10.02 -21.98 0.66
N PHE A 132 -10.07 -21.57 1.92
CA PHE A 132 -10.42 -22.46 3.02
C PHE A 132 -11.85 -23.00 2.84
N VAL A 133 -12.82 -22.13 2.56
CA VAL A 133 -14.22 -22.52 2.38
C VAL A 133 -14.39 -23.46 1.18
N LEU A 134 -13.73 -23.17 0.05
CA LEU A 134 -13.75 -24.04 -1.13
C LEU A 134 -13.18 -25.43 -0.85
N TYR A 135 -12.11 -25.52 -0.03
CA TYR A 135 -11.52 -26.80 0.36
C TYR A 135 -12.50 -27.70 1.13
N PHE A 136 -13.33 -27.14 2.01
CA PHE A 136 -14.29 -27.92 2.81
C PHE A 136 -15.61 -28.20 2.08
N HIS A 137 -16.05 -27.30 1.19
CA HIS A 137 -17.33 -27.41 0.49
C HIS A 137 -17.18 -27.23 -1.03
N PRO A 138 -16.68 -28.25 -1.75
CA PRO A 138 -16.49 -28.17 -3.20
C PRO A 138 -17.81 -27.97 -3.96
N THR A 139 -18.95 -28.37 -3.40
CA THR A 139 -20.29 -28.14 -3.96
C THR A 139 -20.81 -26.70 -3.86
N SER A 140 -20.14 -25.83 -3.08
CA SER A 140 -20.48 -24.39 -2.95
C SER A 140 -19.95 -23.51 -4.08
N GLU A 141 -19.20 -24.10 -5.01
CA GLU A 141 -18.52 -23.42 -6.12
C GLU A 141 -19.48 -22.54 -6.94
N ASN A 142 -20.68 -23.04 -7.27
CA ASN A 142 -21.67 -22.29 -8.04
C ASN A 142 -22.28 -21.08 -7.31
N HIS A 143 -22.28 -21.06 -5.98
CA HIS A 143 -22.82 -19.95 -5.19
C HIS A 143 -21.76 -18.90 -4.85
N TRP A 144 -20.48 -19.30 -4.77
CA TRP A 144 -19.36 -18.44 -4.38
C TRP A 144 -18.48 -17.97 -5.54
N LEU A 145 -18.77 -18.37 -6.78
CA LEU A 145 -18.24 -17.75 -7.99
C LEU A 145 -18.72 -16.30 -8.09
N PHE A 146 -18.05 -15.42 -7.35
CA PHE A 146 -18.24 -13.99 -7.46
C PHE A 146 -18.01 -13.61 -8.92
N LYS A 147 -19.09 -13.20 -9.60
CA LYS A 147 -19.04 -12.60 -10.93
C LYS A 147 -17.91 -11.57 -10.95
N LYS A 148 -17.14 -11.48 -12.04
CA LYS A 148 -15.99 -10.55 -12.19
C LYS A 148 -16.25 -9.12 -11.68
N ASN A 149 -17.51 -8.65 -11.79
CA ASN A 149 -17.95 -7.35 -11.26
C ASN A 149 -17.98 -7.30 -9.71
N GLY A 150 -18.36 -8.39 -9.04
CA GLY A 150 -18.39 -8.49 -7.58
C GLY A 150 -17.00 -8.44 -6.95
N LEU A 151 -16.00 -9.10 -7.54
CA LEU A 151 -14.61 -9.02 -7.06
C LEU A 151 -14.03 -7.62 -7.23
N ARG A 152 -14.33 -6.96 -8.37
CA ARG A 152 -13.95 -5.57 -8.59
C ARG A 152 -14.61 -4.64 -7.56
N LEU A 153 -15.90 -4.85 -7.28
CA LEU A 153 -16.64 -4.09 -6.27
C LEU A 153 -16.06 -4.33 -4.87
N LEU A 154 -15.68 -5.56 -4.54
CA LEU A 154 -15.03 -5.92 -3.27
C LEU A 154 -13.72 -5.16 -3.10
N ILE A 155 -12.86 -5.12 -4.13
CA ILE A 155 -11.62 -4.33 -4.07
C ILE A 155 -11.94 -2.85 -3.77
N TYR A 156 -12.87 -2.24 -4.50
CA TYR A 156 -13.25 -0.85 -4.26
C TYR A 156 -13.83 -0.62 -2.86
N LEU A 157 -14.65 -1.55 -2.34
CA LEU A 157 -15.19 -1.48 -0.99
C LEU A 157 -14.09 -1.52 0.07
N VAL A 158 -13.09 -2.41 -0.08
CA VAL A 158 -11.98 -2.49 0.88
C VAL A 158 -11.17 -1.18 0.87
N TYR A 159 -10.88 -0.63 -0.31
CA TYR A 159 -10.22 0.68 -0.41
C TYR A 159 -11.03 1.79 0.26
N PHE A 160 -12.34 1.82 0.02
CA PHE A 160 -13.24 2.79 0.64
C PHE A 160 -13.25 2.65 2.16
N LEU A 161 -13.36 1.42 2.67
CA LEU A 161 -13.43 1.14 4.10
C LEU A 161 -12.14 1.54 4.83
N VAL A 162 -10.97 1.22 4.27
CA VAL A 162 -9.67 1.65 4.82
C VAL A 162 -9.54 3.17 4.80
N THR A 163 -9.98 3.83 3.72
CA THR A 163 -9.94 5.29 3.62
C THR A 163 -10.87 5.95 4.65
N CYS A 164 -12.05 5.39 4.87
CA CYS A 164 -12.98 5.85 5.90
C CYS A 164 -12.40 5.65 7.31
N GLU A 165 -11.81 4.49 7.60
CA GLU A 165 -11.16 4.21 8.89
C GLU A 165 -10.11 5.26 9.22
N ASP A 166 -9.17 5.50 8.30
CA ASP A 166 -8.10 6.48 8.50
C ASP A 166 -8.66 7.92 8.62
N PHE A 167 -9.72 8.26 7.87
CA PHE A 167 -10.41 9.55 7.99
C PHE A 167 -11.06 9.72 9.37
N PHE A 168 -11.80 8.71 9.85
CA PHE A 168 -12.42 8.73 11.17
C PHE A 168 -11.37 8.84 12.28
N TYR A 169 -10.25 8.12 12.16
CA TYR A 169 -9.14 8.22 13.10
C TYR A 169 -8.58 9.65 13.18
N ILE A 170 -8.35 10.29 12.03
CA ILE A 170 -7.86 11.68 11.97
C ILE A 170 -8.89 12.64 12.59
N VAL A 171 -10.17 12.53 12.24
CA VAL A 171 -11.23 13.41 12.78
C VAL A 171 -11.35 13.25 14.29
N HIS A 172 -11.41 12.02 14.78
CA HIS A 172 -11.52 11.73 16.21
C HIS A 172 -10.29 12.22 16.99
N HIS A 173 -9.08 12.01 16.43
CA HIS A 173 -7.86 12.47 17.06
C HIS A 173 -7.80 14.00 17.14
N ASN A 174 -8.17 14.71 16.07
CA ASN A 174 -8.22 16.17 16.07
C ASN A 174 -9.28 16.71 17.05
N TYR A 175 -10.43 16.05 17.15
CA TYR A 175 -11.47 16.41 18.12
C TYR A 175 -10.99 16.22 19.56
N SER A 176 -10.36 15.09 19.87
CA SER A 176 -9.75 14.85 21.19
C SER A 176 -8.61 15.81 21.51
N ALA A 177 -7.79 16.16 20.52
CA ALA A 177 -6.70 17.13 20.70
C ALA A 177 -7.24 18.55 20.95
N ALA A 178 -8.33 18.93 20.28
CA ALA A 178 -9.02 20.20 20.50
C ALA A 178 -9.71 20.26 21.87
N ASP A 179 -10.32 19.17 22.34
CA ASP A 179 -10.91 19.12 23.68
C ASP A 179 -9.83 19.16 24.79
N ALA A 180 -8.68 18.50 24.57
CA ALA A 180 -7.55 18.54 25.49
C ALA A 180 -6.90 19.94 25.55
N SER A 181 -6.74 20.63 24.42
CA SER A 181 -6.21 22.00 24.41
C SER A 181 -7.17 22.97 25.11
N ASN A 182 -8.48 22.86 24.85
CA ASN A 182 -9.50 23.67 25.50
C ASN A 182 -9.52 23.45 27.01
N LYS A 183 -9.50 22.20 27.48
CA LYS A 183 -9.41 21.88 28.93
C LYS A 183 -8.14 22.43 29.58
N SER A 184 -6.99 22.36 28.90
CA SER A 184 -5.74 22.91 29.45
C SER A 184 -5.77 24.44 29.60
N LEU A 185 -6.43 25.14 28.66
CA LEU A 185 -6.57 26.60 28.66
C LEU A 185 -7.49 27.09 29.78
N PHE A 186 -8.54 26.33 30.10
CA PHE A 186 -9.46 26.65 31.20
C PHE A 186 -8.90 26.30 32.59
N VAL A 187 -7.91 25.41 32.70
CA VAL A 187 -7.27 25.07 34.00
C VAL A 187 -6.12 26.03 34.35
N SER A 188 -5.58 26.79 33.39
CA SER A 188 -4.47 27.74 33.63
C SER A 188 -4.86 29.09 34.24
N HIS A 189 -6.13 29.34 34.58
CA HIS A 189 -6.54 30.56 35.31
C HIS A 189 -7.36 30.23 36.57
N PRO A 190 -6.69 29.97 37.71
CA PRO A 190 -7.31 30.37 38.97
C PRO A 190 -6.33 30.97 39.98
N TYR A 191 -5.34 31.78 39.59
CA TYR A 191 -4.55 32.56 40.57
C TYR A 191 -4.02 33.88 40.03
N TYR A 192 -4.87 34.90 39.93
CA TYR A 192 -4.44 36.29 40.17
C TYR A 192 -5.60 37.00 40.89
N LEU A 193 -5.38 37.22 42.17
CA LEU A 193 -6.14 38.06 43.09
C LEU A 193 -5.53 39.46 43.03
#